data_AF-A0AAN6DYG0-F1
#
_entry.id   AF-A0AAN6DYG0-F1
#
_cell.length_a   1.000
_cell.length_b   1.000
_cell.length_c   1.000
_cell.angle_alpha   90.00
_cell.angle_beta   90.00
_cell.angle_gamma   90.00
#
_symmetry.space_group_name_H-M   'P 1'
#
loop_
_entity.id
_entity.type
_entity.pdbx_description
1 polymer ?
#
loop_
_entity_poly.entity_id
_entity_poly.type
_entity_poly.pdbx_seq_one_letter_code
_entity_poly.pdbx_strand_id
1 'polypeptide(L)'
;MVWPRARFYHYTLVLGTIVAIWKCLVCFRTVTLGRPYDTWVSEDYFNFNVTPHPYCSIFNHEFAQDVQIVLKTGATEVFDKLLVHLATVTSCIPPSNLIIFSDLDEHIGPYQLHDALRAISEKEKSSNPDFGIYHEQKLFRENRKGLKDLQGGRKLDKYKFLPMMEKIWWDFRPKKNLLTFQTRRHCCSRTYSSSSRPN
;
A
#
# COMPACT_ATOMS: atom_id res chain seq x y z
N MET A 1 3.49 -21.95 -73.44
CA MET A 1 2.57 -22.06 -72.29
C MET A 1 3.25 -21.56 -71.03
N VAL A 2 3.10 -20.27 -70.69
CA VAL A 2 3.71 -19.68 -69.48
C VAL A 2 2.68 -18.84 -68.72
N TRP A 3 1.63 -19.47 -68.21
CA TRP A 3 0.63 -18.80 -67.36
C TRP A 3 0.20 -19.68 -66.16
N PRO A 4 1.10 -19.99 -65.21
CA PRO A 4 0.63 -20.30 -63.86
C PRO A 4 1.30 -19.47 -62.74
N ARG A 5 2.44 -18.81 -63.01
CA ARG A 5 3.20 -18.10 -61.96
C ARG A 5 2.58 -16.77 -61.52
N ALA A 6 1.99 -15.99 -62.45
CA ALA A 6 1.44 -14.66 -62.12
C ALA A 6 0.19 -14.72 -61.22
N ARG A 7 -0.67 -15.74 -61.39
CA ARG A 7 -1.84 -15.96 -60.52
C ARG A 7 -1.45 -16.38 -59.10
N PHE A 8 -0.36 -17.14 -58.97
CA PHE A 8 0.14 -17.58 -57.65
C PHE A 8 0.67 -16.41 -56.83
N TYR A 9 1.40 -15.46 -57.45
CA TYR A 9 1.88 -14.25 -56.79
C TYR A 9 0.74 -13.31 -56.35
N HIS A 10 -0.32 -13.21 -57.13
CA HIS A 10 -1.50 -12.43 -56.73
C HIS A 10 -2.21 -13.04 -55.52
N TYR A 11 -2.32 -14.37 -55.46
CA TYR A 11 -2.94 -15.05 -54.32
C TYR A 11 -2.13 -14.91 -53.03
N THR A 12 -0.80 -15.00 -53.09
CA THR A 12 0.06 -14.86 -51.91
C THR A 12 0.07 -13.41 -51.38
N LEU A 13 0.02 -12.41 -52.26
CA LEU A 13 -0.12 -11.00 -51.87
C LEU A 13 -1.45 -10.71 -51.17
N VAL A 14 -2.55 -11.23 -51.70
CA VAL A 14 -3.90 -11.03 -51.13
C VAL A 14 -4.07 -11.76 -49.80
N LEU A 15 -3.56 -13.00 -49.67
CA LEU A 15 -3.58 -13.72 -48.39
C LEU A 15 -2.69 -13.03 -47.34
N GLY A 16 -1.53 -12.51 -47.75
CA GLY A 16 -0.63 -11.76 -46.86
C GLY A 16 -1.26 -10.49 -46.28
N THR A 17 -1.98 -9.71 -47.11
CA THR A 17 -2.67 -8.49 -46.63
C THR A 17 -3.84 -8.81 -45.72
N ILE A 18 -4.62 -9.86 -46.01
CA ILE A 18 -5.74 -10.30 -45.14
C ILE A 18 -5.21 -10.75 -43.77
N VAL A 19 -4.12 -11.52 -43.72
CA VAL A 19 -3.51 -11.95 -42.44
C VAL A 19 -2.95 -10.76 -41.66
N ALA A 20 -2.35 -9.78 -42.35
CA ALA A 20 -1.87 -8.56 -41.70
C ALA A 20 -3.01 -7.72 -41.13
N ILE A 21 -4.11 -7.54 -41.87
CA ILE A 21 -5.31 -6.84 -41.41
C ILE A 21 -5.95 -7.57 -40.23
N TRP A 22 -6.04 -8.91 -40.27
CA TRP A 22 -6.56 -9.70 -39.16
C TRP A 22 -5.67 -9.60 -37.91
N LYS A 23 -4.34 -9.66 -38.06
CA LYS A 23 -3.39 -9.42 -36.96
C LYS A 23 -3.53 -8.01 -36.39
N CYS A 24 -3.68 -6.99 -37.23
CA CYS A 24 -3.91 -5.61 -36.79
C CYS A 24 -5.25 -5.46 -36.06
N LEU A 25 -6.34 -6.05 -36.55
CA LEU A 25 -7.66 -6.01 -35.90
C LEU A 25 -7.69 -6.77 -34.57
N VAL A 26 -7.02 -7.92 -34.49
CA VAL A 26 -6.87 -8.68 -33.24
C VAL A 26 -6.03 -7.90 -32.23
N CYS A 27 -4.92 -7.29 -32.67
CA CYS A 27 -4.07 -6.45 -31.81
C CYS A 27 -4.80 -5.16 -31.35
N PHE A 28 -5.61 -4.57 -32.23
CA PHE A 28 -6.43 -3.40 -31.88
C PHE A 28 -7.52 -3.77 -30.86
N ARG A 29 -8.12 -4.95 -30.97
CA ARG A 29 -9.05 -5.48 -29.94
C ARG A 29 -8.37 -5.77 -28.60
N THR A 30 -7.13 -6.24 -28.58
CA THR A 30 -6.41 -6.49 -27.31
C THR A 30 -5.92 -5.21 -26.63
N VAL A 31 -5.56 -4.17 -27.41
CA VAL A 31 -5.09 -2.88 -26.87
C VAL A 31 -6.26 -2.02 -26.37
N THR A 32 -7.46 -2.13 -26.96
CA THR A 32 -8.65 -1.37 -26.52
C THR A 32 -9.39 -1.98 -25.34
N LEU A 33 -9.17 -3.27 -25.05
CA LEU A 33 -9.64 -3.92 -23.82
C LEU A 33 -8.52 -3.93 -22.77
N GLY A 34 -7.96 -2.76 -22.48
CA GLY A 34 -7.27 -2.56 -21.22
C GLY A 34 -8.24 -2.93 -20.10
N ARG A 35 -7.93 -3.97 -19.33
CA ARG A 35 -8.71 -4.29 -18.14
C ARG A 35 -8.83 -3.00 -17.32
N PRO A 36 -10.04 -2.53 -16.98
CA PRO A 36 -10.17 -1.50 -15.98
C PRO A 36 -9.68 -2.14 -14.69
N TYR A 37 -8.45 -1.86 -14.31
CA TYR A 37 -8.12 -1.95 -12.90
C TYR A 37 -8.88 -0.79 -12.27
N ASP A 38 -9.83 -1.11 -11.41
CA ASP A 38 -10.55 -0.12 -10.61
C ASP A 38 -9.53 0.65 -9.79
N THR A 39 -9.04 1.78 -10.32
CA THR A 39 -8.36 2.77 -9.50
C THR A 39 -9.45 3.45 -8.71
N TRP A 40 -9.73 2.94 -7.51
CA TRP A 40 -10.52 3.64 -6.51
C TRP A 40 -9.78 4.93 -6.14
N VAL A 41 -9.97 5.99 -6.92
CA VAL A 41 -9.70 7.35 -6.47
C VAL A 41 -10.91 7.73 -5.62
N SER A 42 -10.93 7.20 -4.41
CA SER A 42 -11.90 7.60 -3.40
C SER A 42 -11.43 8.94 -2.84
N GLU A 43 -12.17 10.02 -3.08
CA GLU A 43 -11.96 11.28 -2.37
C GLU A 43 -12.37 11.17 -0.88
N ASP A 44 -12.89 10.00 -0.48
CA ASP A 44 -13.42 9.69 0.85
C ASP A 44 -12.43 9.00 1.81
N TYR A 45 -11.13 8.87 1.48
CA TYR A 45 -10.13 8.25 2.38
C TYR A 45 -10.07 8.88 3.79
N PHE A 46 -10.49 10.14 3.93
CA PHE A 46 -10.53 10.87 5.20
C PHE A 46 -11.88 10.79 5.92
N ASN A 47 -12.90 10.19 5.28
CA ASN A 47 -14.24 10.13 5.82
C ASN A 47 -14.43 8.80 6.59
N PHE A 48 -13.98 8.77 7.84
CA PHE A 48 -14.01 7.58 8.69
C PHE A 48 -15.41 7.15 9.17
N ASN A 49 -16.45 7.91 8.81
CA ASN A 49 -17.85 7.61 9.12
C ASN A 49 -18.56 6.80 8.01
N VAL A 50 -17.81 6.32 7.01
CA VAL A 50 -18.37 5.51 5.92
C VAL A 50 -18.81 4.15 6.46
N THR A 51 -20.05 3.78 6.12
CA THR A 51 -20.63 2.47 6.45
C THR A 51 -19.70 1.35 5.98
N PRO A 52 -19.53 0.25 6.75
CA PRO A 52 -18.68 -0.86 6.36
C PRO A 52 -18.96 -1.27 4.92
N HIS A 53 -17.92 -1.38 4.09
CA HIS A 53 -18.07 -1.71 2.68
C HIS A 53 -18.96 -2.96 2.54
N PRO A 54 -19.92 -3.03 1.60
CA PRO A 54 -20.85 -4.17 1.47
C PRO A 54 -20.18 -5.56 1.43
N TYR A 55 -18.89 -5.65 1.05
CA TYR A 55 -18.10 -6.88 1.04
C TYR A 55 -17.52 -7.29 2.41
N CYS A 56 -17.59 -6.43 3.43
CA CYS A 56 -17.13 -6.75 4.79
C CYS A 56 -17.97 -7.82 5.49
N SER A 57 -19.16 -8.13 4.96
CA SER A 57 -19.99 -9.25 5.38
C SER A 57 -19.27 -10.61 5.25
N ILE A 58 -18.30 -10.74 4.33
CA ILE A 58 -17.45 -11.94 4.20
C ILE A 58 -16.51 -12.10 5.41
N PHE A 59 -16.12 -11.00 6.07
CA PHE A 59 -15.25 -11.04 7.24
C PHE A 59 -15.96 -11.32 8.56
N ASN A 60 -17.30 -11.46 8.56
CA ASN A 60 -18.09 -11.88 9.74
C ASN A 60 -17.88 -13.36 10.14
N HIS A 61 -16.81 -14.00 9.66
CA HIS A 61 -16.42 -15.30 10.17
C HIS A 61 -15.96 -15.19 11.62
N GLU A 62 -16.38 -16.15 12.44
CA GLU A 62 -16.01 -16.35 13.85
C GLU A 62 -14.50 -16.16 14.10
N PHE A 63 -13.68 -16.55 13.12
CA PHE A 63 -12.23 -16.34 13.08
C PHE A 63 -11.78 -14.88 13.29
N ALA A 64 -12.49 -13.89 12.74
CA ALA A 64 -12.13 -12.48 12.90
C ALA A 64 -12.39 -11.96 14.33
N GLN A 65 -13.21 -12.66 15.11
CA GLN A 65 -13.46 -12.33 16.51
C GLN A 65 -12.36 -12.85 17.44
N ASP A 66 -11.72 -13.97 17.09
CA ASP A 66 -10.67 -14.63 17.87
C ASP A 66 -9.24 -14.18 17.53
N VAL A 67 -9.12 -13.23 16.60
CA VAL A 67 -7.83 -12.71 16.14
C VAL A 67 -7.69 -11.22 16.49
N GLN A 68 -6.51 -10.87 16.99
CA GLN A 68 -6.05 -9.51 17.15
C GLN A 68 -5.15 -9.15 15.96
N ILE A 69 -5.57 -8.16 15.18
CA ILE A 69 -4.82 -7.71 14.01
C ILE A 69 -3.93 -6.55 14.41
N VAL A 70 -2.65 -6.66 14.09
CA VAL A 70 -1.61 -5.68 14.41
C VAL A 70 -1.03 -5.17 13.12
N LEU A 71 -1.25 -3.89 12.82
CA LEU A 71 -0.74 -3.25 11.62
C LEU A 71 0.49 -2.40 11.96
N LYS A 72 1.61 -2.73 11.34
CA LYS A 72 2.86 -2.00 11.46
C LYS A 72 3.06 -1.09 10.25
N THR A 73 3.33 0.18 10.52
CA THR A 73 3.68 1.17 9.52
C THR A 73 4.92 1.99 9.89
N GLY A 74 5.43 2.77 8.94
CA GLY A 74 6.49 3.74 9.17
C GLY A 74 5.93 5.15 9.19
N ALA A 75 6.49 6.06 9.99
CA ALA A 75 5.95 7.42 10.12
C ALA A 75 5.94 8.20 8.79
N THR A 76 6.90 7.93 7.90
CA THR A 76 6.97 8.55 6.57
C THR A 76 6.00 7.93 5.55
N GLU A 77 5.38 6.79 5.89
CA GLU A 77 4.52 6.01 4.98
C GLU A 77 3.04 6.08 5.38
N VAL A 78 2.73 6.77 6.48
CA VAL A 78 1.40 6.89 7.04
C VAL A 78 0.39 7.40 6.00
N PHE A 79 0.63 8.57 5.42
CA PHE A 79 -0.33 9.18 4.49
C PHE A 79 -0.44 8.42 3.16
N ASP A 80 0.68 7.91 2.65
CA ASP A 80 0.71 7.26 1.34
C ASP A 80 0.19 5.81 1.38
N LYS A 81 0.20 5.14 2.55
CA LYS A 81 -0.14 3.72 2.64
C LYS A 81 -1.09 3.32 3.75
N LEU A 82 -0.90 3.85 4.96
CA LEU A 82 -1.75 3.48 6.09
C LEU A 82 -3.19 3.87 5.78
N LEU A 83 -3.43 5.08 5.28
CA LEU A 83 -4.76 5.54 4.91
C LEU A 83 -5.45 4.63 3.88
N VAL A 84 -4.69 4.17 2.88
CA VAL A 84 -5.21 3.22 1.88
C VAL A 84 -5.59 1.88 2.53
N HIS A 85 -4.78 1.38 3.46
CA HIS A 85 -5.10 0.15 4.19
C HIS A 85 -6.36 0.34 5.06
N LEU A 86 -6.44 1.47 5.77
CA LEU A 86 -7.57 1.86 6.62
C LEU A 86 -8.88 1.94 5.86
N ALA A 87 -8.86 2.48 4.63
CA ALA A 87 -10.04 2.59 3.79
C ALA A 87 -10.41 1.29 3.03
N THR A 88 -9.51 0.31 2.97
CA THR A 88 -9.72 -0.92 2.19
C THR A 88 -9.84 -2.15 3.08
N VAL A 89 -8.80 -2.98 3.18
CA VAL A 89 -8.84 -4.29 3.84
C VAL A 89 -9.14 -4.16 5.33
N THR A 90 -8.60 -3.14 5.99
CA THR A 90 -8.81 -3.01 7.43
C THR A 90 -10.11 -2.29 7.78
N SER A 91 -10.83 -1.73 6.81
CA SER A 91 -12.17 -1.15 7.04
C SER A 91 -13.19 -2.20 7.50
N CYS A 92 -12.96 -3.46 7.14
CA CYS A 92 -13.81 -4.58 7.54
C CYS A 92 -13.48 -5.14 8.94
N ILE A 93 -12.38 -4.69 9.55
CA ILE A 93 -11.96 -5.17 10.87
C ILE A 93 -12.61 -4.28 11.93
N PRO A 94 -13.25 -4.84 12.97
CA PRO A 94 -13.73 -4.04 14.09
C PRO A 94 -12.58 -3.21 14.69
N PRO A 95 -12.78 -1.91 14.97
CA PRO A 95 -11.74 -1.06 15.55
C PRO A 95 -11.14 -1.62 16.86
N SER A 96 -11.93 -2.39 17.63
CA SER A 96 -11.48 -3.08 18.84
C SER A 96 -10.45 -4.18 18.60
N ASN A 97 -10.40 -4.76 17.40
CA ASN A 97 -9.51 -5.85 17.02
C ASN A 97 -8.32 -5.36 16.17
N LEU A 98 -8.17 -4.05 15.98
CA LEU A 98 -7.08 -3.46 15.21
C LEU A 98 -6.17 -2.63 16.12
N ILE A 99 -4.88 -2.99 16.19
CA ILE A 99 -3.84 -2.21 16.87
C ILE A 99 -2.86 -1.72 15.80
N ILE A 100 -2.52 -0.44 15.81
CA ILE A 100 -1.63 0.15 14.81
C ILE A 100 -0.36 0.66 15.50
N PHE A 101 0.80 0.25 14.97
CA PHE A 101 2.11 0.68 15.44
C PHE A 101 2.86 1.47 14.37
N SER A 102 3.49 2.56 14.79
CA SER A 102 4.29 3.46 13.95
C SER A 102 5.66 3.75 14.60
N ASP A 103 6.53 4.47 13.88
CA ASP A 103 7.74 5.07 14.46
C ASP A 103 7.41 6.23 15.42
N LEU A 104 6.23 6.82 15.32
CA LEU A 104 5.81 7.97 16.12
C LEU A 104 4.42 7.74 16.72
N ASP A 105 4.17 8.42 17.83
CA ASP A 105 2.87 8.44 18.49
C ASP A 105 1.99 9.50 17.82
N GLU A 106 0.93 9.08 17.14
CA GLU A 106 0.10 9.95 16.32
C GLU A 106 -1.37 9.53 16.36
N HIS A 107 -2.28 10.48 16.17
CA HIS A 107 -3.71 10.22 16.01
C HIS A 107 -4.12 10.53 14.57
N ILE A 108 -4.87 9.63 13.94
CA ILE A 108 -5.38 9.79 12.57
C ILE A 108 -6.86 9.42 12.54
N GLY A 109 -7.71 10.43 12.46
CA GLY A 109 -9.15 10.24 12.58
C GLY A 109 -9.48 9.50 13.89
N PRO A 110 -10.18 8.35 13.84
CA PRO A 110 -10.50 7.56 15.03
C PRO A 110 -9.38 6.61 15.47
N TYR A 111 -8.28 6.52 14.72
CA TYR A 111 -7.23 5.52 14.95
C TYR A 111 -6.04 6.10 15.71
N GLN A 112 -5.60 5.37 16.75
CA GLN A 112 -4.35 5.63 17.45
C GLN A 112 -3.19 4.87 16.83
N LEU A 113 -2.12 5.57 16.50
CA LEU A 113 -0.85 4.98 16.12
C LEU A 113 0.08 5.00 17.34
N HIS A 114 0.48 3.83 17.81
CA HIS A 114 1.37 3.70 18.96
C HIS A 114 2.83 3.70 18.52
N ASP A 115 3.66 4.52 19.17
CA ASP A 115 5.11 4.49 18.97
C ASP A 115 5.68 3.14 19.47
N ALA A 116 6.23 2.35 18.52
CA ALA A 116 6.85 1.07 18.78
C ALA A 116 8.28 1.19 19.34
N LEU A 117 8.96 2.32 19.15
CA LEU A 117 10.35 2.54 19.55
C LEU A 117 10.46 3.30 20.88
N ARG A 118 9.32 3.74 21.44
CA ARG A 118 9.26 4.48 22.70
C ARG A 118 9.97 3.77 23.86
N ALA A 119 9.82 2.44 23.94
CA ALA A 119 10.38 1.62 25.02
C ALA A 119 11.91 1.45 24.95
N ILE A 120 12.52 1.72 23.79
CA ILE A 120 13.98 1.63 23.62
C ILE A 120 14.64 2.76 24.43
N SER A 121 15.72 2.45 25.15
CA SER A 121 16.37 3.43 26.01
C SER A 121 17.01 4.56 25.20
N GLU A 122 17.05 5.77 25.76
CA GLU A 122 17.69 6.91 25.08
C GLU A 122 19.19 6.68 24.87
N LYS A 123 19.85 5.90 25.75
CA LYS A 123 21.24 5.49 25.56
C LYS A 123 21.41 4.67 24.27
N GLU A 124 20.56 3.67 24.05
CA GLU A 124 20.61 2.85 22.83
C GLU A 124 20.32 3.68 21.57
N LYS A 125 19.30 4.54 21.63
CA LYS A 125 18.97 5.46 20.53
C LYS A 125 20.15 6.38 20.20
N SER A 126 20.79 6.97 21.20
CA SER A 126 21.94 7.86 20.99
C SER A 126 23.19 7.13 20.47
N SER A 127 23.37 5.86 20.84
CA SER A 127 24.56 5.08 20.48
C SER A 127 24.56 4.60 19.03
N ASN A 128 23.37 4.52 18.42
CA ASN A 128 23.18 3.90 17.13
C ASN A 128 22.71 4.93 16.09
N PRO A 129 23.49 5.16 15.02
CA PRO A 129 23.19 6.18 14.03
C PRO A 129 21.88 5.94 13.28
N ASP A 130 21.35 4.71 13.26
CA ASP A 130 20.08 4.43 12.62
C ASP A 130 18.88 5.07 13.33
N PHE A 131 19.00 5.45 14.60
CA PHE A 131 17.99 6.21 15.32
C PHE A 131 18.06 7.72 15.08
N GLY A 132 19.04 8.21 14.32
CA GLY A 132 19.09 9.63 13.93
C GLY A 132 17.78 10.08 13.28
N ILE A 133 17.21 9.24 12.41
CA ILE A 133 15.92 9.53 11.77
C ILE A 133 14.72 9.50 12.72
N TYR A 134 14.77 8.73 13.81
CA TYR A 134 13.70 8.75 14.82
C TYR A 134 13.64 10.13 15.51
N HIS A 135 14.79 10.71 15.82
CA HIS A 135 14.88 12.06 16.39
C HIS A 135 14.45 13.12 15.37
N GLU A 136 14.88 13.02 14.11
CA GLU A 136 14.44 13.92 13.05
C GLU A 136 12.92 13.88 12.86
N GLN A 137 12.31 12.69 12.83
CA GLN A 137 10.87 12.52 12.71
C GLN A 137 10.11 13.23 13.85
N LYS A 138 10.58 13.10 15.12
CA LYS A 138 10.00 13.83 16.25
C LYS A 138 10.10 15.34 16.08
N LEU A 139 11.28 15.84 15.72
CA LEU A 139 11.51 17.27 15.49
C LEU A 139 10.64 17.81 14.37
N PHE A 140 10.49 17.08 13.27
CA PHE A 140 9.61 17.49 12.17
C PHE A 140 8.15 17.55 12.63
N ARG A 141 7.71 16.58 13.44
CA ARG A 141 6.35 16.55 13.97
C ARG A 141 6.08 17.71 14.94
N GLU A 142 7.02 17.99 15.85
CA GLU A 142 6.96 19.14 16.76
C GLU A 142 6.88 20.47 15.99
N ASN A 143 7.63 20.58 14.89
CA ASN A 143 7.63 21.73 13.99
C ASN A 143 6.47 21.73 12.97
N ARG A 144 5.52 20.79 13.06
CA ARG A 144 4.39 20.62 12.13
C ARG A 144 4.80 20.51 10.66
N LYS A 145 5.98 19.96 10.39
CA LYS A 145 6.49 19.70 9.04
C LYS A 145 6.05 18.31 8.55
N GLY A 146 5.89 18.17 7.24
CA GLY A 146 5.59 16.88 6.61
C GLY A 146 6.77 15.91 6.72
N LEU A 147 6.48 14.65 7.03
CA LEU A 147 7.48 13.59 7.17
C LEU A 147 7.81 12.88 5.85
N LYS A 148 7.13 13.24 4.75
CA LYS A 148 7.22 12.54 3.46
C LYS A 148 8.62 12.61 2.84
N ASP A 149 9.32 13.71 3.05
CA ASP A 149 10.65 13.96 2.47
C ASP A 149 11.80 13.33 3.29
N LEU A 150 11.51 12.80 4.47
CA LEU A 150 12.51 12.14 5.30
C LEU A 150 12.89 10.77 4.71
N GLN A 151 14.14 10.67 4.24
CA GLN A 151 14.69 9.44 3.70
C GLN A 151 15.26 8.54 4.78
N GLY A 152 15.05 7.23 4.66
CA GLY A 152 15.69 6.25 5.56
C GLY A 152 14.78 5.70 6.67
N GLY A 153 13.50 6.05 6.70
CA GLY A 153 12.55 5.54 7.71
C GLY A 153 12.47 4.00 7.76
N ARG A 154 12.85 3.31 6.67
CA ARG A 154 12.94 1.85 6.61
C ARG A 154 13.96 1.26 7.59
N LYS A 155 15.01 2.00 7.96
CA LYS A 155 16.06 1.52 8.86
C LYS A 155 15.54 1.21 10.27
N LEU A 156 14.54 1.95 10.73
CA LEU A 156 13.95 1.77 12.06
C LEU A 156 13.11 0.50 12.16
N ASP A 157 12.65 -0.04 11.04
CA ASP A 157 11.72 -1.16 11.00
C ASP A 157 12.26 -2.42 11.69
N LYS A 158 13.59 -2.62 11.65
CA LYS A 158 14.28 -3.75 12.30
C LYS A 158 14.14 -3.75 13.82
N TYR A 159 13.96 -2.59 14.44
CA TYR A 159 13.93 -2.45 15.91
C TYR A 159 12.52 -2.50 16.49
N LYS A 160 11.49 -2.50 15.66
CA LYS A 160 10.10 -2.37 16.11
C LYS A 160 9.49 -3.66 16.64
N PHE A 161 9.92 -4.83 16.16
CA PHE A 161 9.18 -6.08 16.40
C PHE A 161 9.12 -6.45 17.89
N LEU A 162 10.28 -6.54 18.55
CA LEU A 162 10.33 -6.90 19.97
C LEU A 162 9.60 -5.91 20.90
N PRO A 163 9.88 -4.60 20.86
CA PRO A 163 9.20 -3.66 21.76
C PRO A 163 7.70 -3.55 21.44
N MET A 164 7.28 -3.78 20.20
CA MET A 164 5.87 -3.90 19.84
C MET A 164 5.23 -5.10 20.53
N MET A 165 5.84 -6.28 20.44
CA MET A 165 5.30 -7.49 21.08
C MET A 165 5.23 -7.34 22.60
N GLU A 166 6.26 -6.75 23.21
CA GLU A 166 6.26 -6.42 24.64
C GLU A 166 5.10 -5.48 25.00
N LYS A 167 4.90 -4.41 24.23
CA LYS A 167 3.80 -3.46 24.44
C LYS A 167 2.43 -4.12 24.28
N ILE A 168 2.26 -4.98 23.28
CA ILE A 168 1.03 -5.75 23.09
C ILE A 168 0.75 -6.63 24.31
N TRP A 169 1.79 -7.32 24.79
CA TRP A 169 1.69 -8.23 25.93
C TRP A 169 1.32 -7.50 27.22
N TRP A 170 1.91 -6.34 27.50
CA TRP A 170 1.69 -5.60 28.74
C TRP A 170 0.43 -4.73 28.72
N ASP A 171 0.23 -3.95 27.66
CA ASP A 171 -0.81 -2.91 27.60
C ASP A 171 -2.15 -3.44 27.09
N PHE A 172 -2.13 -4.27 26.04
CA PHE A 172 -3.36 -4.71 25.36
C PHE A 172 -3.85 -6.08 25.86
N ARG A 173 -2.93 -6.95 26.28
CA ARG A 173 -3.22 -8.31 26.77
C ARG A 173 -4.28 -9.04 25.92
N PRO A 174 -4.06 -9.19 24.61
CA PRO A 174 -5.05 -9.83 23.76
C PRO A 174 -5.23 -11.29 24.20
N LYS A 175 -6.45 -11.68 24.58
CA LYS A 175 -6.83 -13.09 24.79
C LYS A 175 -7.09 -13.82 23.46
N LYS A 176 -6.41 -13.38 22.40
CA LYS A 176 -6.71 -13.68 20.99
C LYS A 176 -5.41 -14.02 20.26
N ASN A 177 -5.53 -14.74 19.16
CA ASN A 177 -4.39 -15.04 18.29
C ASN A 177 -3.89 -13.76 17.61
N LEU A 178 -2.58 -13.54 17.58
CA LEU A 178 -2.00 -12.31 17.03
C LEU A 178 -1.65 -12.48 15.55
N LEU A 179 -2.15 -11.59 14.68
CA LEU A 179 -1.74 -11.51 13.27
C LEU A 179 -1.11 -10.15 12.97
N THR A 180 0.17 -10.15 12.59
CA THR A 180 0.92 -8.93 12.27
C THR A 180 0.99 -8.69 10.77
N PHE A 181 0.61 -7.51 10.32
CA PHE A 181 0.73 -7.05 8.94
C PHE A 181 1.69 -5.87 8.85
N GLN A 182 2.35 -5.72 7.70
CA GLN A 182 3.28 -4.64 7.45
C GLN A 182 2.99 -3.94 6.13
N THR A 183 2.91 -2.61 6.16
CA THR A 183 2.74 -1.77 4.96
C THR A 183 4.05 -1.69 4.16
N ARG A 184 4.39 -2.67 3.32
CA ARG A 184 5.63 -2.62 2.51
C ARG A 184 5.52 -1.68 1.29
N ARG A 185 6.65 -1.06 0.87
CA ARG A 185 6.74 -0.14 -0.30
C ARG A 185 6.58 -0.81 -1.67
N HIS A 186 6.57 -2.13 -1.77
CA HIS A 186 6.69 -2.79 -3.07
C HIS A 186 5.40 -2.79 -3.92
N CYS A 187 4.30 -2.20 -3.44
CA CYS A 187 3.13 -1.97 -4.28
C CYS A 187 2.95 -0.48 -4.54
N CYS A 188 2.95 -0.11 -5.83
CA CYS A 188 2.62 1.20 -6.39
C CYS A 188 3.51 2.40 -5.98
N SER A 189 4.77 2.44 -6.45
CA SER A 189 5.43 3.73 -6.72
C SER A 189 5.14 4.14 -8.16
N ARG A 190 4.10 4.95 -8.39
CA ARG A 190 3.93 5.67 -9.66
C ARG A 190 4.78 6.94 -9.57
N THR A 191 5.92 6.96 -10.24
CA THR A 191 6.59 8.23 -10.57
C THR A 191 5.68 8.98 -11.53
N TYR A 192 4.96 9.98 -11.04
CA TYR A 192 4.28 10.93 -11.91
C TYR A 192 5.34 11.90 -12.45
N SER A 193 6.02 11.47 -13.52
CA SER A 193 6.77 12.39 -14.37
C SER A 193 5.75 13.26 -15.10
N SER A 194 5.53 14.47 -14.59
CA SER A 194 4.82 15.51 -15.34
C SER A 194 5.71 15.93 -16.52
N SER A 195 5.64 15.17 -17.60
CA SER A 195 6.09 15.59 -18.92
C SER A 195 5.17 16.72 -19.38
N SER A 196 5.59 17.95 -19.13
CA SER A 196 5.11 19.14 -19.84
C SER A 196 5.38 18.94 -21.33
N ARG A 197 4.32 18.72 -22.12
CA ARG A 197 4.40 18.80 -23.58
C ARG A 197 4.76 20.24 -23.97
N PRO A 198 5.78 20.49 -24.80
CA PRO A 198 5.93 21.78 -25.44
C PRO A 198 4.87 21.91 -26.54
N ASN A 199 4.35 23.14 -26.67
CA ASN A 199 3.54 23.59 -27.80
C ASN A 199 4.31 23.52 -29.11
#